data_AF-A0A8B7IN17-F1
#
_entry.id   AF-A0A8B7IN17-F1
#
_cell.length_a   1.000
_cell.length_b   1.000
_cell.length_c   1.000
_cell.angle_alpha   90.00
_cell.angle_beta   90.00
_cell.angle_gamma   90.00
#
_symmetry.space_group_name_H-M   'P 1'
#
loop_
_entity.id
_entity.type
_entity.pdbx_description
1 polymer ?
#
loop_
_entity_poly.entity_id
_entity_poly.type
_entity_poly.pdbx_seq_one_letter_code
_entity_poly.pdbx_strand_id
1 'polypeptide(L)'
;MGPVQICSLSEPRYDSVPRDKSNVQKKKKLLERLEEQLAKLEVQATDKEENKQIALGTSKLNYLDPRITIAWCKKFGVPIEKIYNKTQREKFAWAIDMADEDFEF
;
A
#
# COMPACT_ATOMS: atom_id res chain seq x y z
N MET A 1 52.57 -12.09 -50.45
CA MET A 1 51.68 -11.32 -49.56
C MET A 1 50.30 -11.96 -49.63
N GLY A 2 50.01 -12.87 -48.70
CA GLY A 2 48.69 -13.52 -48.61
C GLY A 2 47.75 -12.69 -47.73
N PRO A 3 46.44 -12.65 -48.01
CA PRO A 3 45.49 -11.89 -47.22
C PRO A 3 45.35 -12.49 -45.80
N VAL A 4 45.38 -11.60 -44.81
CA VAL A 4 45.19 -11.92 -43.39
C VAL A 4 43.74 -12.33 -43.19
N GLN A 5 43.51 -13.58 -42.80
CA GLN A 5 42.18 -14.07 -42.46
C GLN A 5 41.76 -13.45 -41.12
N ILE A 6 40.87 -12.47 -41.19
CA ILE A 6 40.27 -11.82 -40.01
C ILE A 6 39.46 -12.91 -39.31
N CYS A 7 39.94 -13.35 -38.15
CA CYS A 7 39.26 -14.30 -37.31
C CYS A 7 37.93 -13.66 -36.88
N SER A 8 36.82 -14.06 -37.51
CA SER A 8 35.48 -13.63 -37.14
C SER A 8 35.21 -14.13 -35.72
N LEU A 9 35.40 -13.25 -34.74
CA LEU A 9 34.96 -13.47 -33.37
C LEU A 9 33.45 -13.74 -33.42
N SER A 10 33.07 -15.02 -33.33
CA SER A 10 31.69 -15.42 -33.17
C SER A 10 31.19 -14.82 -31.85
N GLU A 11 30.20 -13.94 -31.92
CA GLU A 11 29.53 -13.39 -30.74
C GLU A 11 29.06 -14.55 -29.85
N PRO A 12 29.30 -14.49 -28.53
CA PRO A 12 28.83 -15.54 -27.64
C PRO A 12 27.30 -15.56 -27.72
N ARG A 13 26.75 -16.62 -28.31
CA ARG A 13 25.33 -16.92 -28.22
C ARG A 13 25.00 -16.99 -26.74
N TYR A 14 24.16 -16.06 -26.27
CA TYR A 14 23.55 -16.14 -24.95
C TYR A 14 22.71 -17.41 -24.95
N ASP A 15 23.29 -18.52 -24.52
CA ASP A 15 22.59 -19.78 -24.38
C ASP A 15 21.40 -19.52 -23.46
N SER A 16 20.20 -19.58 -24.04
CA SER A 16 18.95 -19.35 -23.35
C SER A 16 18.81 -20.46 -22.31
N VAL A 17 19.25 -20.19 -21.09
CA VAL A 17 19.03 -21.04 -19.92
C VAL A 17 17.57 -21.49 -19.97
N PRO A 18 17.28 -22.81 -19.99
CA PRO A 18 15.91 -23.30 -19.97
C PRO A 18 15.24 -22.67 -18.76
N ARG A 19 14.36 -21.69 -19.02
CA ARG A 19 13.75 -20.91 -17.96
C ARG A 19 12.81 -21.86 -17.25
N ASP A 20 13.29 -22.46 -16.16
CA ASP A 20 12.49 -23.32 -15.31
C ASP A 20 11.24 -22.51 -14.96
N LYS A 21 10.11 -22.92 -15.56
CA LYS A 21 8.85 -22.16 -15.51
C LYS A 21 8.43 -21.94 -14.04
N SER A 22 8.85 -22.84 -13.15
CA SER A 22 8.71 -22.73 -11.70
C SER A 22 9.51 -21.55 -11.11
N ASN A 23 10.77 -21.38 -11.51
CA ASN A 23 11.63 -20.29 -11.05
C ASN A 23 11.10 -18.92 -11.51
N VAL A 24 10.63 -18.84 -12.76
CA VAL A 24 9.99 -17.64 -13.31
C VAL A 24 8.73 -17.28 -12.52
N GLN A 25 7.87 -18.26 -12.23
CA GLN A 25 6.65 -18.01 -11.47
C GLN A 25 6.93 -17.55 -10.03
N LYS A 26 7.95 -18.11 -9.38
CA LYS A 26 8.39 -17.67 -8.05
C LYS A 26 8.87 -16.22 -8.07
N LYS A 27 9.70 -15.86 -9.06
CA LYS A 27 10.21 -14.48 -9.22
C LYS A 27 9.08 -13.49 -9.52
N LYS A 28 8.10 -13.86 -10.35
CA LYS A 28 6.91 -13.02 -10.62
C LYS A 28 6.10 -12.73 -9.36
N LYS A 29 5.78 -13.77 -8.57
CA LYS A 29 5.09 -13.61 -7.28
C LYS A 29 5.88 -12.76 -6.29
N LEU A 30 7.22 -12.85 -6.33
CA LEU A 30 8.07 -12.01 -5.49
C LEU A 30 8.04 -10.54 -5.94
N LEU A 31 8.10 -10.29 -7.25
CA LEU A 31 7.99 -8.94 -7.81
C LEU A 31 6.67 -8.29 -7.42
N GLU A 32 5.55 -8.99 -7.61
CA GLU A 32 4.21 -8.51 -7.24
C GLU A 32 4.15 -8.10 -5.76
N ARG A 33 4.69 -8.93 -4.85
CA ARG A 33 4.76 -8.60 -3.42
C ARG A 33 5.64 -7.39 -3.12
N LEU A 34 6.77 -7.26 -3.82
CA LEU A 34 7.67 -6.13 -3.63
C LEU A 34 7.05 -4.83 -4.15
N GLU A 35 6.31 -4.89 -5.26
CA GLU A 35 5.55 -3.77 -5.81
C GLU A 35 4.46 -3.31 -4.82
N GLU A 36 3.69 -4.25 -4.24
CA GLU A 36 2.71 -3.93 -3.20
C GLU A 36 3.36 -3.28 -1.96
N GLN A 37 4.51 -3.79 -1.53
CA GLN A 37 5.26 -3.23 -0.40
C GLN A 37 5.78 -1.83 -0.70
N LEU A 38 6.29 -1.60 -1.92
CA LEU A 38 6.78 -0.31 -2.36
C LEU A 38 5.65 0.72 -2.37
N ALA A 39 4.51 0.40 -2.98
CA ALA A 39 3.36 1.29 -3.02
C ALA A 39 2.87 1.67 -1.61
N LYS A 40 2.87 0.71 -0.67
CA LYS A 40 2.52 0.97 0.73
C LYS A 40 3.50 1.92 1.42
N LEU A 41 4.81 1.79 1.14
CA LEU A 41 5.84 2.64 1.72
C LEU A 41 5.79 4.05 1.16
N GLU A 42 5.50 4.21 -0.13
CA GLU A 42 5.35 5.51 -0.78
C GLU A 42 4.19 6.30 -0.17
N VAL A 43 3.02 5.66 0.00
CA VAL A 43 1.86 6.30 0.68
C VAL A 43 2.23 6.74 2.09
N GLN A 44 2.89 5.87 2.87
CA GLN A 44 3.31 6.22 4.24
C GLN A 44 4.33 7.36 4.30
N ALA A 45 5.20 7.48 3.29
CA ALA A 45 6.19 8.55 3.22
C ALA A 45 5.51 9.89 2.95
N THR A 46 4.59 9.93 1.98
CA THR A 46 3.78 11.12 1.67
C THR A 46 2.94 11.54 2.87
N ASP A 47 2.22 10.61 3.49
CA ASP A 47 1.40 10.89 4.69
C ASP A 47 2.22 11.53 5.80
N LYS A 48 3.45 11.06 6.02
CA LYS A 48 4.33 11.61 7.05
C LYS A 48 4.81 13.01 6.71
N GLU A 49 5.10 13.28 5.43
CA GLU A 49 5.58 14.59 4.97
C GLU A 49 4.48 15.65 5.11
N GLU A 50 3.28 15.36 4.60
CA GLU A 50 2.15 16.29 4.63
C GLU A 50 1.68 16.60 6.06
N ASN A 51 1.76 15.60 6.96
CA ASN A 51 1.32 15.75 8.34
C ASN A 51 2.37 16.36 9.29
N LYS A 52 3.57 16.74 8.82
CA LYS A 52 4.63 17.30 9.70
C LYS A 52 4.20 18.56 10.43
N GLN A 53 3.35 19.38 9.82
CA GLN A 53 2.93 20.68 10.36
C GLN A 53 1.48 20.69 10.85
N ILE A 54 0.74 19.58 10.71
CA ILE A 54 -0.71 19.55 10.94
C ILE A 54 -1.05 18.61 12.10
N ALA A 55 -1.64 19.16 13.16
CA ALA A 55 -2.09 18.39 14.32
C ALA A 55 -3.51 17.81 14.11
N LEU A 56 -3.62 16.73 13.34
CA LEU A 56 -4.90 16.07 13.02
C LEU A 56 -5.65 15.50 14.25
N GLY A 57 -4.96 15.27 15.36
CA GLY A 57 -5.57 14.69 16.56
C GLY A 57 -6.67 15.57 17.18
N THR A 58 -6.48 16.90 17.17
CA THR A 58 -7.42 17.82 17.81
C THR A 58 -8.74 17.91 17.06
N SER A 59 -8.69 18.04 15.72
CA SER A 59 -9.88 18.05 14.87
C SER A 59 -10.65 16.74 14.96
N LYS A 60 -9.94 15.62 14.83
CA LYS A 60 -10.51 14.27 14.89
C LYS A 60 -11.28 13.96 16.18
N LEU A 61 -10.85 14.50 17.32
CA LEU A 61 -11.41 14.14 18.63
C LEU A 61 -12.46 15.09 19.17
N ASN A 62 -12.49 16.34 18.68
CA ASN A 62 -13.25 17.42 19.29
C ASN A 62 -14.13 18.19 18.30
N TYR A 63 -13.80 18.21 17.01
CA TYR A 63 -14.47 19.06 16.03
C TYR A 63 -15.19 18.28 14.92
N LEU A 64 -14.93 16.97 14.81
CA LEU A 64 -15.62 16.09 13.87
C LEU A 64 -16.62 15.20 14.62
N ASP A 65 -17.82 15.04 14.04
CA ASP A 65 -18.78 14.06 14.55
C ASP A 65 -18.25 12.64 14.26
N PRO A 66 -18.02 11.81 15.29
CA PRO A 66 -17.47 10.46 15.11
C PRO A 66 -18.37 9.58 14.23
N ARG A 67 -19.69 9.85 14.14
CA ARG A 67 -20.64 9.08 13.33
C ARG A 67 -20.34 9.18 11.84
N ILE A 68 -19.86 10.34 11.36
CA ILE A 68 -19.42 10.52 9.96
C ILE A 68 -18.31 9.52 9.64
N THR A 69 -17.32 9.43 10.52
CA THR A 69 -16.17 8.54 10.32
C THR A 69 -16.57 7.07 10.44
N ILE A 70 -17.49 6.74 11.35
CA ILE A 70 -17.98 5.37 11.56
C ILE A 70 -18.83 4.90 10.40
N ALA A 71 -19.74 5.73 9.88
CA ALA A 71 -20.55 5.44 8.70
C ALA A 71 -19.67 5.19 7.48
N TRP A 72 -18.65 6.02 7.27
CA TRP A 72 -17.65 5.79 6.22
C TRP A 72 -16.91 4.45 6.41
N CYS A 73 -16.52 4.10 7.65
CA CYS A 73 -15.89 2.81 7.92
C CYS A 73 -16.82 1.63 7.58
N LYS A 74 -18.10 1.71 7.93
CA LYS A 74 -19.10 0.67 7.61
C LYS A 74 -19.30 0.55 6.09
N LYS A 75 -19.50 1.68 5.41
CA LYS A 75 -19.74 1.75 3.96
C LYS A 75 -18.61 1.16 3.11
N PHE A 76 -17.35 1.34 3.52
CA PHE A 76 -16.18 0.85 2.79
C PHE A 76 -15.52 -0.39 3.42
N GLY A 77 -16.13 -0.98 4.45
CA GLY A 77 -15.59 -2.16 5.12
C GLY A 77 -14.23 -1.93 5.79
N VAL A 78 -13.93 -0.71 6.20
CA VAL A 78 -12.66 -0.36 6.85
C VAL A 78 -12.77 -0.67 8.35
N PRO A 79 -11.84 -1.46 8.93
CA PRO A 79 -11.87 -1.75 10.36
C PRO A 79 -11.72 -0.48 11.20
N ILE A 80 -12.65 -0.24 12.13
CA ILE A 80 -12.67 0.96 12.97
C ILE A 80 -11.39 1.07 13.81
N GLU A 81 -10.74 -0.04 14.17
CA GLU A 81 -9.45 0.01 14.89
C GLU A 81 -8.30 0.64 14.11
N LYS A 82 -8.41 0.74 12.78
CA LYS A 82 -7.42 1.44 11.94
C LYS A 82 -7.56 2.95 12.04
N ILE A 83 -8.76 3.42 12.35
CA ILE A 83 -9.05 4.84 12.46
C ILE A 83 -9.00 5.29 13.92
N TYR A 84 -9.70 4.63 14.83
CA TYR A 84 -9.72 4.97 16.25
C TYR A 84 -8.96 3.95 17.10
N ASN A 85 -8.07 4.42 17.97
CA ASN A 85 -7.40 3.58 18.95
C ASN A 85 -8.38 3.11 20.06
N LYS A 86 -7.93 2.24 20.97
CA LYS A 86 -8.79 1.65 22.02
C LYS A 86 -9.54 2.72 22.84
N THR A 87 -8.82 3.70 23.38
CA THR A 87 -9.38 4.76 24.23
C THR A 87 -10.37 5.64 23.47
N GLN A 88 -10.11 5.91 22.18
CA GLN A 88 -11.01 6.70 21.34
C GLN A 88 -12.31 5.93 21.02
N ARG A 89 -12.23 4.61 20.81
CA ARG A 89 -13.42 3.78 20.62
C ARG A 89 -14.29 3.72 21.89
N GLU A 90 -13.67 3.68 23.06
CA GLU A 90 -14.40 3.78 24.34
C GLU A 90 -15.11 5.14 24.48
N LYS A 91 -14.42 6.25 24.14
CA LYS A 91 -15.02 7.60 24.13
C LYS A 91 -16.22 7.71 23.18
N PHE A 92 -16.14 7.07 22.01
CA PHE A 92 -17.14 7.15 20.95
C PHE A 92 -18.03 5.90 20.87
N ALA A 93 -18.11 5.10 21.93
CA ALA A 93 -18.90 3.87 21.94
C ALA A 93 -20.37 4.11 21.57
N TRP A 94 -20.94 5.22 22.04
CA TRP A 94 -22.30 5.65 21.71
C TRP A 94 -22.51 5.85 20.20
N ALA A 95 -21.50 6.36 19.49
CA ALA A 95 -21.58 6.60 18.05
C ALA A 95 -21.39 5.31 17.25
N ILE A 96 -20.59 4.36 17.76
CA ILE A 96 -20.35 3.07 17.12
C ILE A 96 -21.63 2.22 17.10
N ASP A 97 -22.38 2.26 18.20
CA ASP A 97 -23.64 1.52 18.36
C ASP A 97 -24.77 2.13 17.52
N MET A 98 -24.83 3.46 17.41
CA MET A 98 -25.95 4.16 16.77
C MET A 98 -25.77 4.50 15.28
N ALA A 99 -24.54 4.60 14.76
CA ALA A 99 -24.33 5.09 13.40
C ALA A 99 -24.50 3.98 12.35
N ASP A 100 -25.42 4.16 11.41
CA ASP A 100 -25.53 3.30 10.22
C ASP A 100 -24.65 3.81 9.07
N GLU A 101 -24.53 3.01 8.01
CA GLU A 101 -23.69 3.33 6.85
C GLU A 101 -24.18 4.54 6.02
N ASP A 102 -25.46 4.88 6.14
CA ASP A 102 -26.12 5.99 5.44
C ASP A 102 -26.28 7.25 6.30
N PHE A 103 -25.49 7.39 7.37
CA PHE A 103 -25.54 8.57 8.23
C PHE A 103 -25.16 9.85 7.46
N GLU A 104 -26.05 10.85 7.48
CA GLU A 104 -25.81 12.23 7.00
C GLU A 104 -25.79 13.21 8.20
N PHE A 105 -24.86 14.16 8.18
CA PHE A 105 -24.63 15.15 9.24
C PHE A 105 -25.37 16.46 8.98
#